data_AF-A0A6P7GU30-F1
#
_entry.id   AF-A0A6P7GU30-F1
#
_cell.length_a   1.000
_cell.length_b   1.000
_cell.length_c   1.000
_cell.angle_alpha   90.00
_cell.angle_beta   90.00
_cell.angle_gamma   90.00
#
_symmetry.space_group_name_H-M   'P 1'
#
loop_
_entity.id
_entity.type
_entity.pdbx_description
1 polymer ?
#
loop_
_entity_poly.entity_id
_entity_poly.type
_entity_poly.pdbx_seq_one_letter_code
_entity_poly.pdbx_strand_id
1 'polypeptide(L)'
;MGSGPRWPLFVQFFQGFCTQNWWTSLLYIQNEVNVDQMCVGHTWYLDVDMQLYILSPFIYWMLRQYTKTGLALLIVGTLASISIGFFRAFEDELSGLQTNYYAKTPFNVYLNEYYLKTETRAAPWLIGTILGYMLTRKTFRDSRISKHIVVPMWCLSLTVMLLCVLGGHSTLRGPEYHRLENAFYIALVRPSFALAVGWIIWACATNHGGFINTALSHGVFQFLNKFIYSIYLLHVTCLYMIMFAQKRPLYMTIFNLVYWFWGIFMLMFGLSIIWVLVFESPMIVLEKIIISKLKKLGKKYVSI
;
A
#
# COMPACT_ATOMS: atom_id res chain seq x y z
N MET A 1 3.80 31.17 5.24
CA MET A 1 3.21 30.34 4.17
C MET A 1 1.69 30.45 4.28
N GLY A 2 0.94 30.43 3.16
CA GLY A 2 -0.51 30.25 3.25
C GLY A 2 -1.42 31.45 2.95
N SER A 3 -1.22 32.11 1.81
CA SER A 3 -2.14 33.13 1.32
C SER A 3 -2.57 32.88 -0.13
N GLY A 4 -2.55 31.61 -0.56
CA GLY A 4 -3.00 31.21 -1.89
C GLY A 4 -4.53 31.21 -1.95
N PRO A 5 -5.15 31.41 -3.13
CA PRO A 5 -6.60 31.37 -3.28
C PRO A 5 -7.23 30.04 -2.84
N ARG A 6 -6.46 28.93 -2.87
CA ARG A 6 -6.89 27.61 -2.40
C ARG A 6 -6.50 27.31 -0.95
N TRP A 7 -5.85 28.22 -0.25
CA TRP A 7 -5.42 28.01 1.13
C TRP A 7 -6.58 27.74 2.11
N PRO A 8 -7.76 28.36 1.99
CA PRO A 8 -8.90 28.02 2.85
C PRO A 8 -9.29 26.53 2.79
N LEU A 9 -9.14 25.89 1.63
CA LEU A 9 -9.39 24.45 1.47
C LEU A 9 -8.35 23.61 2.23
N PHE A 10 -7.08 24.04 2.24
CA PHE A 10 -6.05 23.40 3.06
C PHE A 10 -6.46 23.39 4.53
N VAL A 11 -6.86 24.55 5.05
CA VAL A 11 -7.27 24.72 6.45
C VAL A 11 -8.49 23.85 6.74
N GLN A 12 -9.48 23.82 5.85
CA GLN A 12 -10.66 22.96 6.03
C GLN A 12 -10.29 21.47 6.11
N PHE A 13 -9.46 20.97 5.18
CA PHE A 13 -9.12 19.55 5.12
C PHE A 13 -8.21 19.08 6.26
N PHE A 14 -7.19 19.87 6.63
CA PHE A 14 -6.18 19.44 7.60
C PHE A 14 -6.40 19.96 9.02
N GLN A 15 -7.23 20.99 9.21
CA GLN A 15 -7.59 21.50 10.53
C GLN A 15 -9.07 21.24 10.82
N GLY A 16 -9.96 21.61 9.92
CA GLY A 16 -11.41 21.46 10.10
C GLY A 16 -11.82 20.01 10.38
N PHE A 17 -11.56 19.10 9.44
CA PHE A 17 -11.89 17.68 9.60
C PHE A 17 -11.19 17.03 10.80
N CYS A 18 -9.93 17.39 11.03
CA CYS A 18 -9.16 16.88 12.16
C CYS A 18 -9.70 17.28 13.52
N THR A 19 -10.24 18.49 13.70
CA THR A 19 -10.79 18.91 15.01
C THR A 19 -11.94 18.03 15.48
N GLN A 20 -12.69 17.44 14.54
CA GLN A 20 -13.85 16.59 14.85
C GLN A 20 -13.51 15.09 14.79
N ASN A 21 -12.62 14.68 13.88
CA ASN A 21 -12.38 13.27 13.56
C ASN A 21 -10.96 12.77 13.87
N TRP A 22 -10.12 13.50 14.62
CA TRP A 22 -8.75 13.04 14.95
C TRP A 22 -8.70 11.63 15.60
N TRP A 23 -9.73 11.28 16.37
CA TRP A 23 -9.81 10.02 17.08
C TRP A 23 -9.97 8.82 16.14
N THR A 24 -10.61 8.98 14.97
CA THR A 24 -10.77 7.89 14.00
C THR A 24 -9.44 7.49 13.39
N SER A 25 -8.55 8.46 13.16
CA SER A 25 -7.17 8.20 12.69
C SER A 25 -6.34 7.46 13.74
N LEU A 26 -6.49 7.76 15.04
CA LEU A 26 -5.77 7.04 16.11
C LEU A 26 -6.26 5.61 16.30
N LEU A 27 -7.55 5.37 16.06
CA LEU A 27 -8.15 4.05 16.13
C LEU A 27 -8.01 3.26 14.82
N TYR A 28 -7.40 3.83 13.77
CA TYR A 28 -7.23 3.21 12.46
C TYR A 28 -8.55 2.79 11.79
N ILE A 29 -9.59 3.64 11.88
CA ILE A 29 -10.94 3.38 11.34
C ILE A 29 -11.47 4.54 10.48
N GLN A 30 -10.61 5.46 10.06
CA GLN A 30 -11.04 6.67 9.33
C GLN A 30 -11.50 6.34 7.90
N ASN A 31 -11.08 5.18 7.37
CA ASN A 31 -11.52 4.65 6.08
C ASN A 31 -12.94 4.04 6.11
N GLU A 32 -13.54 3.88 7.31
CA GLU A 32 -14.89 3.37 7.49
C GLU A 32 -15.82 4.37 8.18
N VAL A 33 -15.30 5.21 9.07
CA VAL A 33 -16.05 6.20 9.83
C VAL A 33 -15.77 7.60 9.30
N ASN A 34 -16.83 8.33 8.93
CA ASN A 34 -16.76 9.70 8.44
C ASN A 34 -15.77 9.87 7.26
N VAL A 35 -15.86 8.97 6.28
CA VAL A 35 -14.90 8.84 5.17
C VAL A 35 -14.74 10.13 4.35
N ASP A 36 -15.81 10.91 4.17
CA ASP A 36 -15.74 12.20 3.46
C ASP A 36 -14.99 13.30 4.25
N GLN A 37 -14.74 13.07 5.55
CA GLN A 37 -14.15 14.02 6.48
C GLN A 37 -12.97 13.39 7.25
N MET A 38 -12.14 12.62 6.55
CA MET A 38 -10.91 12.07 7.12
C MET A 38 -9.94 13.17 7.56
N CYS A 39 -9.35 13.01 8.74
CA CYS A 39 -8.38 13.97 9.27
C CYS A 39 -7.06 13.95 8.49
N VAL A 40 -6.42 12.77 8.41
CA VAL A 40 -5.15 12.60 7.68
C VAL A 40 -5.40 11.70 6.49
N GLY A 41 -6.03 12.26 5.46
CA GLY A 41 -6.61 11.49 4.35
C GLY A 41 -5.71 10.41 3.77
N HIS A 42 -4.41 10.67 3.54
CA HIS A 42 -3.50 9.66 2.96
C HIS A 42 -3.22 8.45 3.85
N THR A 43 -3.44 8.56 5.17
CA THR A 43 -3.21 7.46 6.12
C THR A 43 -4.32 6.40 6.09
N TRP A 44 -5.33 6.53 5.23
CA TRP A 44 -6.32 5.47 4.95
C TRP A 44 -5.66 4.11 4.68
N TYR A 45 -4.47 4.10 4.05
CA TYR A 45 -3.73 2.88 3.77
C TYR A 45 -3.18 2.23 5.05
N LEU A 46 -2.76 3.03 6.04
CA LEU A 46 -2.35 2.53 7.35
C LEU A 46 -3.53 1.94 8.12
N ASP A 47 -4.73 2.50 7.95
CA ASP A 47 -5.94 1.95 8.56
C ASP A 47 -6.22 0.54 8.05
N VAL A 48 -6.23 0.37 6.72
CA VAL A 48 -6.39 -0.93 6.06
C VAL A 48 -5.31 -1.91 6.54
N ASP A 49 -4.05 -1.49 6.58
CA ASP A 49 -2.94 -2.35 7.03
C ASP A 49 -3.09 -2.77 8.48
N MET A 50 -3.45 -1.85 9.38
CA MET A 50 -3.65 -2.16 10.80
C MET A 50 -4.84 -3.12 11.00
N GLN A 51 -5.95 -2.89 10.30
CA GLN A 51 -7.13 -3.76 10.37
C GLN A 51 -6.81 -5.20 9.93
N LEU A 52 -6.04 -5.36 8.86
CA LEU A 52 -5.58 -6.69 8.41
C LEU A 52 -4.50 -7.26 9.34
N TYR A 53 -3.61 -6.43 9.89
CA TYR A 53 -2.57 -6.82 10.84
C TYR A 53 -3.17 -7.40 12.13
N ILE A 54 -4.27 -6.85 12.63
CA ILE A 54 -5.00 -7.38 13.80
C ILE A 54 -5.47 -8.83 13.56
N LEU A 55 -5.78 -9.22 12.32
CA LEU A 55 -6.15 -10.59 11.96
C LEU A 55 -4.95 -11.55 11.90
N SER A 56 -3.72 -11.04 11.81
CA SER A 56 -2.52 -11.85 11.59
C SER A 56 -2.24 -12.91 12.67
N PRO A 57 -2.46 -12.69 13.99
CA PRO A 57 -2.22 -13.73 14.99
C PRO A 57 -3.17 -14.92 14.84
N PHE A 58 -4.44 -14.65 14.50
CA PHE A 58 -5.43 -15.69 14.24
C PHE A 58 -5.07 -16.50 12.99
N ILE A 59 -4.71 -15.82 11.90
CA ILE A 59 -4.27 -16.47 10.65
C ILE A 59 -3.02 -17.33 10.90
N TYR A 60 -2.04 -16.81 11.65
CA TYR A 60 -0.83 -17.54 12.01
C TYR A 60 -1.15 -18.79 12.84
N TRP A 61 -2.01 -18.65 13.85
CA TRP A 61 -2.47 -19.78 14.68
C TRP A 61 -3.14 -20.85 13.81
N MET A 62 -4.02 -20.45 12.89
CA MET A 62 -4.72 -21.36 11.98
C MET A 62 -3.75 -22.05 11.00
N LEU A 63 -2.79 -21.34 10.42
CA LEU A 63 -1.77 -21.92 9.53
C LEU A 63 -0.87 -22.92 10.26
N ARG A 64 -0.61 -22.69 11.54
CA ARG A 64 0.20 -23.58 12.38
C ARG A 64 -0.55 -24.86 12.74
N GLN A 65 -1.79 -24.77 13.20
CA GLN A 65 -2.57 -25.92 13.68
C GLN A 65 -3.29 -26.67 12.55
N TYR A 66 -3.83 -25.93 11.58
CA TYR A 66 -4.69 -26.44 10.51
C TYR A 66 -4.22 -25.91 9.15
N THR A 67 -2.99 -26.24 8.76
CA THR A 67 -2.34 -25.70 7.55
C THR A 67 -3.23 -25.73 6.30
N LYS A 68 -3.87 -26.85 5.98
CA LYS A 68 -4.72 -26.98 4.78
C LYS A 68 -5.91 -26.04 4.83
N THR A 69 -6.60 -26.00 5.97
CA THR A 69 -7.76 -25.12 6.20
C THR A 69 -7.34 -23.66 6.21
N GLY A 70 -6.21 -23.30 6.82
CA GLY A 70 -5.68 -21.94 6.85
C GLY A 70 -5.32 -21.44 5.45
N LEU A 71 -4.65 -22.27 4.64
CA LEU A 71 -4.38 -21.94 3.24
C LEU A 71 -5.66 -21.81 2.41
N ALA A 72 -6.62 -22.72 2.58
CA ALA A 72 -7.91 -22.64 1.92
C ALA A 72 -8.64 -21.34 2.28
N LEU A 73 -8.64 -20.94 3.55
CA LEU A 73 -9.24 -19.68 4.00
C LEU A 73 -8.57 -18.46 3.34
N LEU A 74 -7.25 -18.44 3.25
CA LEU A 74 -6.53 -17.33 2.59
C LEU A 74 -6.84 -17.25 1.09
N ILE A 75 -6.92 -18.40 0.41
CA ILE A 75 -7.29 -18.46 -1.02
C ILE A 75 -8.73 -17.99 -1.22
N VAL A 76 -9.67 -18.52 -0.43
CA VAL A 76 -11.08 -18.13 -0.49
C VAL A 76 -11.25 -16.64 -0.15
N GLY A 77 -10.54 -16.12 0.85
CA GLY A 77 -10.54 -14.70 1.20
C GLY A 77 -9.99 -13.82 0.08
N THR A 78 -8.94 -14.28 -0.61
CA THR A 78 -8.38 -13.57 -1.78
C THR A 78 -9.42 -13.52 -2.91
N LEU A 79 -10.06 -14.64 -3.23
CA LEU A 79 -11.11 -14.71 -4.24
C LEU A 79 -12.32 -13.86 -3.84
N ALA A 80 -12.72 -13.87 -2.58
CA ALA A 80 -13.80 -13.03 -2.06
C ALA A 80 -13.49 -11.54 -2.22
N SER A 81 -12.29 -11.10 -1.85
CA SER A 81 -11.84 -9.71 -2.01
C SER A 81 -11.88 -9.26 -3.49
N ILE A 82 -11.42 -10.13 -4.41
CA ILE A 82 -11.48 -9.89 -5.86
C ILE A 82 -12.93 -9.80 -6.34
N SER A 83 -13.78 -10.73 -5.92
CA SER A 83 -15.20 -10.78 -6.30
C SER A 83 -15.98 -9.56 -5.77
N ILE A 84 -15.71 -9.11 -4.55
CA ILE A 84 -16.32 -7.90 -3.98
C ILE A 84 -15.89 -6.68 -4.81
N GLY A 85 -14.59 -6.55 -5.11
CA GLY A 85 -14.09 -5.48 -5.96
C GLY A 85 -14.71 -5.46 -7.35
N PHE A 86 -14.88 -6.65 -7.97
CA PHE A 86 -15.57 -6.79 -9.25
C PHE A 86 -17.04 -6.38 -9.15
N PHE A 87 -17.76 -6.89 -8.15
CA PHE A 87 -19.19 -6.64 -7.98
C PHE A 87 -19.48 -5.16 -7.75
N ARG A 88 -18.75 -4.50 -6.85
CA ARG A 88 -18.85 -3.05 -6.62
C ARG A 88 -18.56 -2.25 -7.88
N ALA A 89 -17.47 -2.57 -8.58
CA ALA A 89 -17.13 -1.91 -9.83
C ALA A 89 -18.17 -2.10 -10.92
N PHE A 90 -18.77 -3.29 -10.97
CA PHE A 90 -19.83 -3.60 -11.91
C PHE A 90 -21.10 -2.85 -11.53
N GLU A 91 -21.61 -2.97 -10.32
CA GLU A 91 -22.85 -2.36 -9.85
C GLU A 91 -22.83 -0.84 -9.98
N ASP A 92 -21.79 -0.21 -9.43
CA ASP A 92 -21.68 1.25 -9.37
C ASP A 92 -21.16 1.89 -10.66
N GLU A 93 -20.80 1.11 -11.68
CA GLU A 93 -20.17 1.60 -12.92
C GLU A 93 -18.90 2.44 -12.66
N LEU A 94 -18.00 1.91 -11.84
CA LEU A 94 -16.75 2.57 -11.46
C LEU A 94 -15.74 2.60 -12.63
N SER A 95 -15.08 3.74 -12.83
CA SER A 95 -13.98 3.86 -13.78
C SER A 95 -12.74 3.09 -13.32
N GLY A 96 -12.17 2.26 -14.19
CA GLY A 96 -10.99 1.45 -13.92
C GLY A 96 -9.74 2.27 -13.61
N LEU A 97 -9.63 3.46 -14.21
CA LEU A 97 -8.60 4.44 -13.91
C LEU A 97 -9.21 5.66 -13.22
N GLN A 98 -8.75 5.94 -12.01
CA GLN A 98 -9.16 7.13 -11.22
C GLN A 98 -9.02 8.45 -12.01
N THR A 99 -8.04 8.52 -12.91
CA THR A 99 -7.76 9.69 -13.74
C THR A 99 -8.58 9.76 -15.03
N ASN A 100 -9.58 8.88 -15.21
CA ASN A 100 -10.43 8.94 -16.39
C ASN A 100 -11.30 10.20 -16.33
N TYR A 101 -11.05 11.13 -17.25
CA TYR A 101 -11.81 12.37 -17.36
C TYR A 101 -13.28 12.15 -17.74
N TYR A 102 -13.57 11.06 -18.43
CA TYR A 102 -14.91 10.64 -18.84
C TYR A 102 -15.56 9.66 -17.87
N ALA A 103 -15.06 9.57 -16.63
CA ALA A 103 -15.69 8.75 -15.59
C ALA A 103 -17.14 9.20 -15.39
N LYS A 104 -18.08 8.25 -15.49
CA LYS A 104 -19.52 8.50 -15.25
C LYS A 104 -19.82 8.72 -13.77
N THR A 105 -19.05 8.07 -12.91
CA THR A 105 -19.25 8.07 -11.47
C THR A 105 -18.53 9.23 -10.79
N PRO A 106 -19.17 9.87 -9.79
CA PRO A 106 -18.50 10.85 -8.95
C PRO A 106 -17.28 10.26 -8.24
N PHE A 107 -16.24 11.07 -8.10
CA PHE A 107 -14.98 10.64 -7.48
C PHE A 107 -15.15 10.16 -6.03
N ASN A 108 -16.07 10.75 -5.26
CA ASN A 108 -16.34 10.33 -3.88
C ASN A 108 -16.96 8.93 -3.81
N VAL A 109 -17.81 8.55 -4.78
CA VAL A 109 -18.38 7.19 -4.86
C VAL A 109 -17.26 6.18 -5.10
N TYR A 110 -16.35 6.46 -6.04
CA TYR A 110 -15.17 5.62 -6.27
C TYR A 110 -14.31 5.46 -5.01
N LEU A 111 -14.12 6.55 -4.25
CA LEU A 111 -13.37 6.50 -3.01
C LEU A 111 -14.06 5.66 -1.94
N ASN A 112 -15.33 5.93 -1.67
CA ASN A 112 -16.05 5.40 -0.52
C ASN A 112 -16.54 3.96 -0.75
N GLU A 113 -16.91 3.59 -1.98
CA GLU A 113 -17.44 2.25 -2.28
C GLU A 113 -16.35 1.25 -2.70
N TYR A 114 -15.19 1.74 -3.13
CA TYR A 114 -14.10 0.86 -3.59
C TYR A 114 -12.74 1.23 -3.02
N TYR A 115 -12.29 2.48 -3.14
CA TYR A 115 -10.87 2.77 -2.99
C TYR A 115 -10.37 2.65 -1.54
N LEU A 116 -11.19 3.09 -0.59
CA LEU A 116 -10.85 3.19 0.83
C LEU A 116 -11.26 1.95 1.63
N LYS A 117 -12.12 1.10 1.05
CA LYS A 117 -12.65 -0.10 1.69
C LYS A 117 -11.59 -1.18 1.90
N THR A 118 -11.58 -1.77 3.09
CA THR A 118 -10.59 -2.78 3.47
C THR A 118 -10.79 -4.09 2.70
N GLU A 119 -12.04 -4.50 2.53
CA GLU A 119 -12.40 -5.76 1.86
C GLU A 119 -12.02 -5.80 0.38
N THR A 120 -12.06 -4.66 -0.32
CA THR A 120 -11.63 -4.55 -1.73
C THR A 120 -10.10 -4.47 -1.87
N ARG A 121 -9.38 -4.28 -0.75
CA ARG A 121 -7.92 -4.10 -0.68
C ARG A 121 -7.18 -5.26 -0.02
N ALA A 122 -7.90 -6.22 0.53
CA ALA A 122 -7.31 -7.36 1.23
C ALA A 122 -6.54 -8.33 0.32
N ALA A 123 -6.89 -8.47 -0.97
CA ALA A 123 -6.30 -9.49 -1.84
C ALA A 123 -4.75 -9.45 -1.93
N PRO A 124 -4.07 -8.32 -2.21
CA PRO A 124 -2.60 -8.25 -2.17
C PRO A 124 -1.98 -8.67 -0.83
N TRP A 125 -2.61 -8.28 0.29
CA TRP A 125 -2.13 -8.61 1.63
C TRP A 125 -2.23 -10.11 1.92
N LEU A 126 -3.34 -10.74 1.51
CA LEU A 126 -3.54 -12.19 1.62
C LEU A 126 -2.56 -12.97 0.74
N ILE A 127 -2.34 -12.52 -0.51
CA ILE A 127 -1.33 -13.09 -1.42
C ILE A 127 0.07 -13.02 -0.80
N GLY A 128 0.43 -11.86 -0.24
CA GLY A 128 1.69 -11.66 0.47
C GLY A 128 1.83 -12.58 1.70
N THR A 129 0.74 -12.79 2.44
CA THR A 129 0.69 -13.70 3.59
C THR A 129 0.92 -15.16 3.18
N ILE A 130 0.26 -15.61 2.10
CA ILE A 130 0.48 -16.96 1.53
C ILE A 130 1.94 -17.13 1.13
N LEU A 131 2.50 -16.16 0.39
CA LEU A 131 3.90 -16.20 -0.03
C LEU A 131 4.86 -16.23 1.17
N GLY A 132 4.64 -15.35 2.15
CA GLY A 132 5.44 -15.29 3.37
C GLY A 132 5.42 -16.63 4.10
N TYR A 133 4.24 -17.25 4.24
CA TYR A 133 4.11 -18.58 4.81
C TYR A 133 4.88 -19.64 4.00
N MET A 134 4.76 -19.64 2.67
CA MET A 134 5.51 -20.57 1.81
C MET A 134 7.02 -20.44 2.00
N LEU A 135 7.54 -19.21 2.10
CA LEU A 135 8.97 -18.95 2.31
C LEU A 135 9.51 -19.44 3.66
N THR A 136 8.66 -19.61 4.67
CA THR A 136 9.07 -20.25 5.94
C THR A 136 9.33 -21.75 5.81
N ARG A 137 8.81 -22.39 4.75
CA ARG A 137 8.96 -23.84 4.53
C ARG A 137 10.24 -24.12 3.75
N LYS A 138 11.15 -24.90 4.35
CA LYS A 138 12.43 -25.31 3.73
C LYS A 138 12.26 -25.85 2.32
N THR A 139 11.24 -26.68 2.09
CA THR A 139 10.95 -27.24 0.75
C THR A 139 10.80 -26.17 -0.32
N PHE A 140 10.08 -25.08 -0.02
CA PHE A 140 9.86 -23.97 -0.95
C PHE A 140 11.04 -23.00 -1.03
N ARG A 141 11.77 -22.83 0.09
CA ARG A 141 12.96 -21.97 0.15
C ARG A 141 14.16 -22.54 -0.60
N ASP A 142 14.36 -23.86 -0.50
CA ASP A 142 15.48 -24.57 -1.11
C ASP A 142 15.09 -25.23 -2.46
N SER A 143 13.90 -24.89 -2.97
CA SER A 143 13.40 -25.37 -4.27
C SER A 143 14.35 -24.97 -5.38
N ARG A 144 14.95 -25.94 -6.07
CA ARG A 144 15.75 -25.71 -7.28
C ARG A 144 14.86 -25.89 -8.50
N ILE A 145 14.48 -24.78 -9.14
CA ILE A 145 13.66 -24.81 -10.35
C ILE A 145 14.56 -24.68 -11.58
N SER A 146 14.21 -25.40 -12.65
CA SER A 146 14.95 -25.33 -13.92
C SER A 146 14.91 -23.93 -14.53
N LYS A 147 16.01 -23.53 -15.18
CA LYS A 147 16.12 -22.24 -15.91
C LYS A 147 15.02 -22.07 -16.95
N HIS A 148 14.53 -23.17 -17.53
CA HIS A 148 13.44 -23.18 -18.50
C HIS A 148 12.10 -22.70 -17.94
N ILE A 149 11.91 -22.71 -16.62
CA ILE A 149 10.72 -22.17 -15.95
C ILE A 149 11.00 -20.76 -15.42
N VAL A 150 12.20 -20.54 -14.87
CA VAL A 150 12.59 -19.25 -14.27
C VAL A 150 12.55 -18.11 -15.29
N VAL A 151 13.10 -18.32 -16.50
CA VAL A 151 13.17 -17.26 -17.52
C VAL A 151 11.77 -16.84 -18.00
N PRO A 152 10.87 -17.76 -18.40
CA PRO A 152 9.49 -17.38 -18.74
C PRO A 152 8.74 -16.69 -17.60
N MET A 153 8.93 -17.13 -16.36
CA MET A 153 8.26 -16.51 -15.21
C MET A 153 8.75 -15.08 -14.96
N TRP A 154 10.04 -14.79 -15.18
CA TRP A 154 10.55 -13.41 -15.18
C TRP A 154 9.88 -12.56 -16.27
N CYS A 155 9.88 -13.04 -17.52
CA CYS A 155 9.22 -12.33 -18.63
C CYS A 155 7.73 -12.11 -18.36
N LEU A 156 7.04 -13.11 -17.81
CA LEU A 156 5.63 -13.04 -17.43
C LEU A 156 5.41 -11.99 -16.34
N SER A 157 6.20 -12.01 -15.27
CA SER A 157 6.05 -11.05 -14.16
C SER A 157 6.24 -9.60 -14.62
N LEU A 158 7.27 -9.33 -15.42
CA LEU A 158 7.53 -7.98 -15.95
C LEU A 158 6.44 -7.54 -16.93
N THR A 159 5.98 -8.45 -17.80
CA THR A 159 4.87 -8.20 -18.72
C THR A 159 3.59 -7.88 -17.94
N VAL A 160 3.24 -8.67 -16.93
CA VAL A 160 2.06 -8.43 -16.09
C VAL A 160 2.15 -7.06 -15.39
N MET A 161 3.31 -6.71 -14.82
CA MET A 161 3.50 -5.38 -14.22
C MET A 161 3.31 -4.26 -15.24
N LEU A 162 3.89 -4.39 -16.44
CA LEU A 162 3.71 -3.40 -17.51
C LEU A 162 2.26 -3.31 -17.97
N LEU A 163 1.54 -4.43 -18.10
CA LEU A 163 0.13 -4.45 -18.47
C LEU A 163 -0.75 -3.83 -17.39
N CYS A 164 -0.46 -4.05 -16.10
CA CYS A 164 -1.17 -3.38 -15.01
C CYS A 164 -1.03 -1.85 -15.09
N VAL A 165 0.16 -1.36 -15.47
CA VAL A 165 0.45 0.09 -15.54
C VAL A 165 -0.03 0.72 -16.85
N LEU A 166 0.13 0.05 -17.99
CA LEU A 166 -0.05 0.63 -19.33
C LEU A 166 -1.22 0.01 -20.12
N GLY A 167 -1.56 -1.25 -19.87
CA GLY A 167 -2.39 -2.08 -20.75
C GLY A 167 -3.82 -1.58 -20.95
N GLY A 168 -4.33 -0.75 -20.04
CA GLY A 168 -5.67 -0.17 -20.14
C GLY A 168 -5.71 1.32 -20.47
N HIS A 169 -4.59 1.97 -20.78
CA HIS A 169 -4.55 3.45 -20.83
C HIS A 169 -5.51 4.05 -21.86
N SER A 170 -5.51 3.57 -23.11
CA SER A 170 -6.36 4.11 -24.18
C SER A 170 -7.83 3.77 -23.98
N THR A 171 -8.13 2.54 -23.59
CA THR A 171 -9.51 2.03 -23.49
C THR A 171 -10.19 2.50 -22.21
N LEU A 172 -9.49 2.49 -21.07
CA LEU A 172 -10.05 2.89 -19.77
C LEU A 172 -10.06 4.41 -19.53
N ARG A 173 -9.47 5.21 -20.44
CA ARG A 173 -9.63 6.67 -20.48
C ARG A 173 -10.48 7.14 -21.66
N GLY A 174 -11.06 6.21 -22.43
CA GLY A 174 -11.91 6.54 -23.56
C GLY A 174 -13.21 7.21 -23.13
N PRO A 175 -13.88 7.94 -24.04
CA PRO A 175 -15.21 8.50 -23.80
C PRO A 175 -16.28 7.40 -23.68
N GLU A 176 -16.03 6.23 -24.27
CA GLU A 176 -16.93 5.08 -24.21
C GLU A 176 -16.66 4.25 -22.96
N TYR A 177 -17.67 4.08 -22.13
CA TYR A 177 -17.56 3.32 -20.89
C TYR A 177 -17.94 1.85 -21.12
N HIS A 178 -16.95 0.96 -21.08
CA HIS A 178 -17.15 -0.48 -21.12
C HIS A 178 -17.20 -1.07 -19.70
N ARG A 179 -18.40 -1.40 -19.22
CA ARG A 179 -18.65 -1.82 -17.83
C ARG A 179 -17.83 -3.05 -17.41
N LEU A 180 -17.80 -4.10 -18.24
CA LEU A 180 -17.06 -5.33 -17.92
C LEU A 180 -15.55 -5.11 -17.84
N GLU A 181 -14.98 -4.35 -18.79
CA GLU A 181 -13.54 -4.09 -18.83
C GLU A 181 -13.07 -3.33 -17.60
N ASN A 182 -13.83 -2.30 -17.20
CA ASN A 182 -13.53 -1.51 -16.01
C ASN A 182 -13.65 -2.38 -14.74
N ALA A 183 -14.69 -3.21 -14.63
CA ALA A 183 -14.87 -4.10 -13.48
C ALA A 183 -13.75 -5.15 -13.37
N PHE A 184 -13.37 -5.80 -14.47
CA PHE A 184 -12.26 -6.75 -14.49
C PHE A 184 -10.93 -6.06 -14.17
N TYR A 185 -10.68 -4.88 -14.73
CA TYR A 185 -9.46 -4.13 -14.43
C TYR A 185 -9.37 -3.81 -12.94
N ILE A 186 -10.45 -3.27 -12.35
CA ILE A 186 -10.51 -2.94 -10.92
C ILE A 186 -10.25 -4.16 -10.03
N ALA A 187 -10.87 -5.29 -10.37
CA ALA A 187 -10.76 -6.51 -9.58
C ALA A 187 -9.38 -7.17 -9.69
N LEU A 188 -8.75 -7.14 -10.87
CA LEU A 188 -7.57 -7.95 -11.17
C LEU A 188 -6.25 -7.18 -11.13
N VAL A 189 -6.23 -5.86 -11.34
CA VAL A 189 -4.98 -5.10 -11.47
C VAL A 189 -4.08 -5.23 -10.23
N ARG A 190 -4.65 -5.11 -9.03
CA ARG A 190 -3.93 -5.18 -7.75
C ARG A 190 -3.45 -6.60 -7.42
N PRO A 191 -4.28 -7.65 -7.43
CA PRO A 191 -3.81 -9.01 -7.14
C PRO A 191 -2.82 -9.49 -8.21
N SER A 192 -2.99 -9.12 -9.48
CA SER A 192 -2.04 -9.49 -10.55
C SER A 192 -0.68 -8.85 -10.33
N PHE A 193 -0.65 -7.57 -9.98
CA PHE A 193 0.58 -6.88 -9.60
C PHE A 193 1.23 -7.51 -8.35
N ALA A 194 0.43 -7.86 -7.33
CA ALA A 194 0.91 -8.52 -6.13
C ALA A 194 1.51 -9.91 -6.41
N LEU A 195 0.93 -10.69 -7.31
CA LEU A 195 1.48 -11.98 -7.75
C LEU A 195 2.79 -11.81 -8.51
N ALA A 196 2.88 -10.81 -9.39
CA ALA A 196 4.10 -10.51 -10.13
C ALA A 196 5.23 -10.09 -9.19
N VAL A 197 4.96 -9.18 -8.24
CA VAL A 197 5.92 -8.83 -7.18
C VAL A 197 6.24 -10.04 -6.29
N GLY A 198 5.25 -10.88 -6.00
CA GLY A 198 5.44 -12.11 -5.23
C GLY A 198 6.42 -13.08 -5.90
N TRP A 199 6.37 -13.23 -7.22
CA TRP A 199 7.38 -13.97 -7.97
C TRP A 199 8.78 -13.36 -7.82
N ILE A 200 8.91 -12.03 -7.94
CA ILE A 200 10.19 -11.33 -7.77
C ILE A 200 10.78 -11.60 -6.39
N ILE A 201 9.97 -11.48 -5.34
CA ILE A 201 10.38 -11.75 -3.95
C ILE A 201 10.82 -13.22 -3.81
N TRP A 202 10.02 -14.15 -4.31
CA TRP A 202 10.32 -15.57 -4.24
C TRP A 202 11.63 -15.91 -4.97
N ALA A 203 11.82 -15.39 -6.18
CA ALA A 203 13.02 -15.61 -6.99
C ALA A 203 14.27 -15.04 -6.30
N CYS A 204 14.18 -13.85 -5.70
CA CYS A 204 15.28 -13.27 -4.94
C CYS A 204 15.60 -14.10 -3.68
N ALA A 205 14.58 -14.54 -2.94
CA ALA A 205 14.75 -15.32 -1.72
C ALA A 205 15.31 -16.74 -1.94
N THR A 206 15.09 -17.33 -3.13
CA THR A 206 15.51 -18.69 -3.49
C THR A 206 16.77 -18.75 -4.35
N ASN A 207 17.52 -17.64 -4.46
CA ASN A 207 18.74 -17.50 -5.28
C ASN A 207 18.52 -17.59 -6.81
N HIS A 208 17.29 -17.40 -7.30
CA HIS A 208 16.96 -17.30 -8.73
C HIS A 208 16.88 -15.84 -9.24
N GLY A 209 17.22 -14.86 -8.39
CA GLY A 209 17.10 -13.43 -8.71
C GLY A 209 18.31 -12.80 -9.41
N GLY A 210 19.48 -13.41 -9.37
CA GLY A 210 20.68 -12.94 -10.07
C GLY A 210 20.98 -11.44 -9.85
N PHE A 211 21.10 -10.69 -10.95
CA PHE A 211 21.35 -9.25 -10.92
C PHE A 211 20.24 -8.47 -10.19
N ILE A 212 18.98 -8.85 -10.37
CA ILE A 212 17.84 -8.15 -9.77
C ILE A 212 17.91 -8.23 -8.24
N ASN A 213 18.27 -9.39 -7.68
CA ASN A 213 18.49 -9.52 -6.24
C ASN A 213 19.63 -8.60 -5.76
N THR A 214 20.72 -8.50 -6.53
CA THR A 214 21.87 -7.65 -6.21
C THR A 214 21.49 -6.16 -6.21
N ALA A 215 20.71 -5.73 -7.22
CA ALA A 215 20.23 -4.36 -7.32
C ALA A 215 19.25 -4.01 -6.20
N LEU A 216 18.25 -4.86 -5.92
CA LEU A 216 17.23 -4.62 -4.90
C LEU A 216 17.78 -4.70 -3.46
N SER A 217 18.81 -5.50 -3.24
CA SER A 217 19.49 -5.60 -1.93
C SER A 217 20.59 -4.55 -1.73
N HIS A 218 20.79 -3.64 -2.68
CA HIS A 218 21.83 -2.62 -2.62
C HIS A 218 21.70 -1.73 -1.36
N GLY A 219 22.85 -1.38 -0.75
CA GLY A 219 22.90 -0.67 0.53
C GLY A 219 22.19 0.69 0.54
N VAL A 220 22.10 1.36 -0.61
CA VAL A 220 21.34 2.61 -0.77
C VAL A 220 19.86 2.40 -0.43
N PHE A 221 19.25 1.32 -0.95
CA PHE A 221 17.85 1.03 -0.64
C PHE A 221 17.67 0.64 0.82
N GLN A 222 18.61 -0.10 1.41
CA GLN A 222 18.58 -0.43 2.84
C GLN A 222 18.66 0.82 3.73
N PHE A 223 19.47 1.81 3.34
CA PHE A 223 19.57 3.09 4.02
C PHE A 223 18.28 3.91 3.88
N LEU A 224 17.78 4.08 2.66
CA LEU A 224 16.54 4.82 2.39
C LEU A 224 15.33 4.19 3.08
N ASN A 225 15.25 2.86 3.16
CA ASN A 225 14.16 2.14 3.78
C ASN A 225 13.92 2.53 5.24
N LYS A 226 14.94 3.03 5.94
CA LYS A 226 14.81 3.54 7.32
C LYS A 226 13.94 4.79 7.43
N PHE A 227 13.77 5.54 6.34
CA PHE A 227 13.06 6.82 6.33
C PHE A 227 11.74 6.76 5.54
N ILE A 228 11.48 5.69 4.78
CA ILE A 228 10.32 5.58 3.88
C ILE A 228 9.00 5.82 4.63
N TYR A 229 8.84 5.28 5.83
CA TYR A 229 7.63 5.46 6.62
C TYR A 229 7.42 6.92 7.04
N SER A 230 8.44 7.57 7.60
CA SER A 230 8.42 9.00 7.90
C SER A 230 8.14 9.87 6.67
N ILE A 231 8.80 9.60 5.55
CA ILE A 231 8.55 10.32 4.28
C ILE A 231 7.09 10.14 3.86
N TYR A 232 6.57 8.92 3.94
CA TYR A 232 5.18 8.61 3.63
C TYR A 232 4.20 9.38 4.52
N LEU A 233 4.45 9.51 5.82
CA LEU A 233 3.59 10.29 6.71
C LEU A 233 3.57 11.79 6.37
N LEU A 234 4.72 12.35 5.98
CA LEU A 234 4.87 13.80 5.83
C LEU A 234 4.53 14.32 4.43
N HIS A 235 4.82 13.53 3.38
CA HIS A 235 4.85 14.05 2.01
C HIS A 235 3.52 14.64 1.55
N VAL A 236 2.38 14.01 1.84
CA VAL A 236 1.07 14.48 1.35
C VAL A 236 0.71 15.82 1.96
N THR A 237 0.87 16.00 3.27
CA THR A 237 0.59 17.27 3.92
C THR A 237 1.46 18.39 3.36
N CYS A 238 2.76 18.12 3.14
CA CYS A 238 3.67 19.09 2.53
C CYS A 238 3.32 19.40 1.07
N LEU A 239 2.95 18.38 0.29
CA LEU A 239 2.47 18.55 -1.09
C LEU A 239 1.25 19.47 -1.13
N TYR A 240 0.23 19.22 -0.30
CA TYR A 240 -0.95 20.06 -0.24
C TYR A 240 -0.65 21.48 0.23
N MET A 241 0.24 21.66 1.22
CA MET A 241 0.68 22.99 1.63
C MET A 241 1.31 23.76 0.47
N ILE A 242 2.22 23.13 -0.28
CA ILE A 242 2.89 23.76 -1.42
C ILE A 242 1.89 24.07 -2.53
N MET A 243 0.99 23.14 -2.85
CA MET A 243 0.00 23.29 -3.93
C MET A 243 -1.06 24.34 -3.61
N PHE A 244 -1.59 24.36 -2.39
CA PHE A 244 -2.64 25.30 -1.98
C PHE A 244 -2.11 26.69 -1.62
N ALA A 245 -0.80 26.82 -1.36
CA ALA A 245 -0.14 28.12 -1.25
C ALA A 245 0.14 28.78 -2.63
N GLN A 246 0.03 28.05 -3.75
CA GLN A 246 0.28 28.61 -5.07
C GLN A 246 -0.70 29.73 -5.42
N LYS A 247 -0.18 30.85 -5.92
CA LYS A 247 -0.96 31.99 -6.40
C LYS A 247 -1.19 32.00 -7.90
N ARG A 248 -0.44 31.18 -8.64
CA ARG A 248 -0.48 31.10 -10.10
C ARG A 248 -0.65 29.65 -10.54
N PRO A 249 -1.33 29.39 -11.67
CA PRO A 249 -1.35 28.06 -12.27
C PRO A 249 0.07 27.65 -12.64
N LEU A 250 0.32 26.34 -12.57
CA LEU A 250 1.60 25.77 -12.92
C LEU A 250 1.49 25.01 -14.24
N TYR A 251 2.51 25.15 -15.09
CA TYR A 251 2.57 24.43 -16.35
C TYR A 251 3.15 23.04 -16.13
N MET A 252 2.40 22.02 -16.53
CA MET A 252 2.82 20.62 -16.48
C MET A 252 3.76 20.32 -17.65
N THR A 253 5.05 20.58 -17.45
CA THR A 253 6.13 20.14 -18.36
C THR A 253 6.93 19.02 -17.70
N ILE A 254 7.56 18.15 -18.49
CA ILE A 254 8.43 17.07 -17.97
C ILE A 254 9.53 17.67 -17.08
N PHE A 255 10.11 18.79 -17.50
CA PHE A 255 11.13 19.50 -16.72
C PHE A 255 10.60 19.95 -15.35
N ASN A 256 9.44 20.62 -15.31
CA ASN A 256 8.83 21.06 -14.05
C ASN A 256 8.47 19.88 -13.15
N LEU A 257 7.98 18.78 -13.72
CA LEU A 257 7.64 17.57 -12.98
C LEU A 257 8.87 16.95 -12.32
N VAL A 258 9.98 16.80 -13.06
CA VAL A 258 11.24 16.27 -12.53
C VAL A 258 11.82 17.22 -11.47
N TYR A 259 11.81 18.52 -11.73
CA TYR A 259 12.28 19.54 -10.78
C TYR A 259 11.50 19.50 -9.47
N TRP A 260 10.16 19.44 -9.51
CA TRP A 260 9.34 19.36 -8.31
C TRP A 260 9.48 18.02 -7.60
N PHE A 261 9.55 16.91 -8.34
CA PHE A 261 9.74 15.59 -7.74
C PHE A 261 11.01 15.57 -6.90
N TRP A 262 12.16 15.95 -7.46
CA TRP A 262 13.42 15.95 -6.72
C TRP A 262 13.45 17.00 -5.61
N GLY A 263 12.88 18.19 -5.85
CA GLY A 263 12.79 19.24 -4.83
C GLY A 263 11.99 18.80 -3.61
N ILE A 264 10.80 18.25 -3.83
CA ILE A 264 9.93 17.75 -2.76
C ILE A 264 10.54 16.51 -2.11
N PHE A 265 11.07 15.57 -2.88
CA PHE A 265 11.71 14.37 -2.36
C PHE A 265 12.86 14.71 -1.41
N MET A 266 13.77 15.59 -1.83
CA MET A 266 14.91 15.99 -0.99
C MET A 266 14.46 16.77 0.26
N LEU A 267 13.45 17.63 0.13
CA LEU A 267 12.86 18.31 1.28
C LEU A 267 12.24 17.31 2.28
N MET A 268 11.45 16.35 1.78
CA MET A 268 10.82 15.34 2.63
C MET A 268 11.85 14.40 3.25
N PHE A 269 12.90 14.04 2.50
CA PHE A 269 14.01 13.27 3.03
C PHE A 269 14.68 14.01 4.19
N GLY A 270 14.99 15.30 4.03
CA GLY A 270 15.55 16.13 5.11
C GLY A 270 14.64 16.21 6.34
N LEU A 271 13.34 16.48 6.15
CA LEU A 271 12.37 16.53 7.25
C LEU A 271 12.17 15.17 7.92
N SER A 272 12.22 14.08 7.15
CA SER A 272 12.09 12.72 7.68
C SER A 272 13.23 12.36 8.62
N ILE A 273 14.44 12.88 8.42
CA ILE A 273 15.57 12.65 9.35
C ILE A 273 15.22 13.24 10.72
N ILE A 274 14.70 14.47 10.76
CA ILE A 274 14.27 15.11 12.01
C ILE A 274 13.13 14.30 12.64
N TRP A 275 12.14 13.90 11.84
CA TRP A 275 11.00 13.12 12.32
C TRP A 275 11.42 11.77 12.92
N VAL A 276 12.30 11.03 12.25
CA VAL A 276 12.84 9.75 12.75
C VAL A 276 13.59 9.95 14.05
N LEU A 277 14.38 11.01 14.20
CA LEU A 277 15.14 11.26 15.43
C LEU A 277 14.25 11.65 16.61
N VAL A 278 13.18 12.42 16.35
CA VAL A 278 12.28 12.93 17.39
C VAL A 278 11.23 11.90 17.80
N PHE A 279 10.66 11.15 16.86
CA PHE A 279 9.50 10.29 17.11
C PHE A 279 9.81 8.80 16.98
N GLU A 280 10.38 8.36 15.86
CA GLU A 280 10.55 6.91 15.62
C GLU A 280 11.67 6.29 16.47
N SER A 281 12.83 6.94 16.53
CA SER A 281 14.01 6.41 17.23
C SER A 281 13.76 6.22 18.73
N PRO A 282 13.15 7.19 19.45
CA PRO A 282 12.79 6.99 20.85
C PRO A 282 11.80 5.84 21.04
N MET A 283 10.81 5.69 20.16
CA MET A 283 9.84 4.59 20.26
C MET A 283 10.49 3.23 20.05
N ILE A 284 11.40 3.09 19.09
CA ILE A 284 12.18 1.85 18.88
C ILE A 284 13.01 1.50 20.12
N VAL A 285 13.62 2.49 20.77
CA VAL A 285 14.39 2.27 22.00
C VAL A 285 13.48 1.87 23.17
N LEU A 286 12.36 2.56 23.35
CA LEU A 286 11.36 2.23 24.37
C LEU A 286 10.82 0.81 24.20
N GLU A 287 10.47 0.42 22.97
CA GLU A 287 10.00 -0.93 22.65
C GLU A 287 11.04 -1.99 23.06
N LYS A 288 12.31 -1.79 22.68
CA LYS A 288 13.41 -2.69 23.06
C LYS A 288 13.56 -2.82 24.57
N ILE A 289 13.43 -1.72 25.31
CA ILE A 289 13.50 -1.72 26.78
C ILE A 289 12.32 -2.50 27.38
N ILE A 290 11.09 -2.27 26.90
CA ILE A 290 9.88 -2.95 27.37
C ILE A 290 9.99 -4.46 27.10
N ILE A 291 10.30 -4.86 25.87
CA ILE A 291 10.45 -6.28 25.51
C ILE A 291 11.55 -6.96 26.33
N SER A 292 12.68 -6.28 26.54
CA SER A 292 13.76 -6.80 27.38
C SER A 292 13.31 -7.04 28.83
N LYS A 293 12.57 -6.09 29.42
CA LYS A 293 11.98 -6.25 30.76
C LYS A 293 10.97 -7.39 30.81
N LEU A 294 10.05 -7.48 29.83
CA LEU A 294 9.06 -8.55 29.77
C LEU A 294 9.71 -9.94 29.64
N LYS A 295 10.76 -10.08 28.82
CA LYS A 295 11.52 -11.34 28.72
C LYS A 295 12.20 -11.72 30.04
N LYS A 296 12.74 -10.75 30.77
CA LYS A 296 13.34 -11.00 32.11
C LYS A 296 12.28 -11.44 33.12
N LEU A 297 11.10 -10.82 33.11
CA LEU A 297 9.97 -11.21 33.97
C LEU A 297 9.47 -12.61 33.61
N GLY A 298 9.24 -12.91 32.32
CA GLY A 298 8.79 -14.23 31.87
C GLY A 298 9.75 -15.38 32.23
N LYS A 299 11.07 -15.15 32.15
CA LYS A 299 12.07 -16.13 32.62
C LYS A 299 12.01 -16.38 34.13
N LYS A 300 11.56 -15.40 34.91
CA LYS A 300 11.42 -15.50 36.38
C LYS A 300 10.19 -16.32 36.80
N TYR A 301 9.19 -16.48 35.93
CA TYR A 301 7.97 -17.28 36.19
C TYR A 301 8.02 -18.71 35.62
N VAL A 302 8.97 -19.03 34.73
CA VAL A 302 9.20 -20.39 34.19
C VAL A 302 10.29 -21.15 34.98
N SER A 303 10.87 -20.52 36.02
CA SER A 303 11.92 -21.09 36.88
C SER A 303 11.44 -21.45 38.30
N ILE A 304 10.13 -21.68 38.46
CA ILE A 304 9.50 -22.30 39.63
C ILE A 304 8.74 -23.52 39.12
#